data_AF-A0A2G6WIQ7-F1
#
_entry.id   AF-A0A2G6WIQ7-F1
#
_cell.length_a   1.000
_cell.length_b   1.000
_cell.length_c   1.000
_cell.angle_alpha   90.00
_cell.angle_beta   90.00
_cell.angle_gamma   90.00
#
_symmetry.space_group_name_H-M   'P 1'
#
loop_
_entity.id
_entity.type
_entity.pdbx_description
1 polymer ?
#
loop_
_entity_poly.entity_id
_entity_poly.type
_entity_poly.pdbx_seq_one_letter_code
_entity_poly.pdbx_strand_id
1 'polypeptide(L)'
;MKSYYILKPKNLNLEYLANKYPPEFNFNLDFTYLIVHFVIMYQSNKSNTNYVRLSSKYLQKYNRIYNKHIRFLLDNYPNDGAVLRGTRYDKGKPYGYKLPKHYFNNELDIYEIKDVNLLKKINNFLLINTTNEQIRLHYYFLHKHFKNNKLTVYEPFQAIDEINNLKEEKRLRNAKNLIAIMNNQYKCTLKPNTDGRVHSNITRLSKISRKYLQYEGEFLGEVDISSAVPYFLFITMSYYLNNNLSYISNEFQYNNTITYMLAEIKGDLAKSDVDSFGKSVLNKELYNQFTNQIFKKELYTSKGKDFTKVMKYYNHAFKEHFGYHFDGDIEDLKKFSKKRLLSMIFAKANSYTFEQIAFGSMFPKVLKFINEFKNACLNKEDIKIKLEHSQRHKKLSYFCFQFEAKIMIDKIARAFDKYHKGKVPIFTLHDCLITRVSHLEELKDFMEMKFVELLDIAPNLTIEKSLLHDSYLEAV
;
A
#
# COMPACT_ATOMS: atom_id res chain seq x y z
N MET A 1 -13.29 14.47 -27.40
CA MET A 1 -13.17 14.68 -25.93
C MET A 1 -12.67 13.40 -25.32
N LYS A 2 -11.86 13.45 -24.26
CA LYS A 2 -11.37 12.25 -23.58
C LYS A 2 -12.53 11.53 -22.88
N SER A 3 -12.58 10.21 -22.99
CA SER A 3 -13.52 9.36 -22.26
C SER A 3 -13.36 9.53 -20.75
N TYR A 4 -14.46 9.42 -20.02
CA TYR A 4 -14.46 9.45 -18.56
C TYR A 4 -15.18 8.22 -18.03
N TYR A 5 -14.50 7.49 -17.16
CA TYR A 5 -14.96 6.20 -16.65
C TYR A 5 -15.41 6.33 -15.21
N ILE A 6 -16.46 5.60 -14.85
CA ILE A 6 -16.99 5.54 -13.49
C ILE A 6 -17.23 4.09 -13.07
N LEU A 7 -17.49 3.90 -11.78
CA LEU A 7 -17.84 2.61 -11.19
C LEU A 7 -19.35 2.51 -11.02
N LYS A 8 -19.91 1.35 -11.33
CA LYS A 8 -21.26 0.92 -10.95
C LYS A 8 -21.23 -0.49 -10.34
N PRO A 9 -22.25 -0.89 -9.57
CA PRO A 9 -22.47 -2.31 -9.28
C PRO A 9 -22.69 -3.07 -10.59
N LYS A 10 -22.09 -4.26 -10.73
CA LYS A 10 -22.19 -5.07 -11.96
C LYS A 10 -23.63 -5.47 -12.26
N ASN A 11 -24.39 -5.78 -11.21
CA ASN A 11 -25.82 -6.11 -11.30
C ASN A 11 -26.75 -4.90 -11.42
N LEU A 12 -26.26 -3.66 -11.48
CA LEU A 12 -27.09 -2.48 -11.71
C LEU A 12 -27.22 -2.21 -13.22
N ASN A 13 -28.47 -2.16 -13.69
CA ASN A 13 -28.83 -1.79 -15.06
C ASN A 13 -29.91 -0.69 -15.02
N LEU A 14 -29.48 0.57 -15.09
CA LEU A 14 -30.38 1.73 -15.06
C LEU A 14 -31.17 1.89 -16.36
N GLU A 15 -30.68 1.38 -17.47
CA GLU A 15 -31.36 1.36 -18.77
C GLU A 15 -32.62 0.50 -18.68
N TYR A 16 -32.49 -0.72 -18.16
CA TYR A 16 -33.62 -1.61 -17.89
C TYR A 16 -34.62 -0.97 -16.92
N LEU A 17 -34.13 -0.38 -15.82
CA LEU A 17 -35.01 0.27 -14.84
C LEU A 17 -35.75 1.47 -15.43
N ALA A 18 -35.08 2.32 -16.19
CA ALA A 18 -35.71 3.49 -16.82
C ALA A 18 -36.70 3.10 -17.92
N ASN A 19 -36.46 1.99 -18.63
CA ASN A 19 -37.42 1.48 -19.62
C ASN A 19 -38.65 0.85 -18.96
N LYS A 20 -38.46 0.11 -17.86
CA LYS A 20 -39.54 -0.55 -17.12
C LYS A 20 -40.36 0.42 -16.28
N TYR A 21 -39.71 1.46 -15.75
CA TYR A 21 -40.32 2.51 -14.94
C TYR A 21 -39.97 3.90 -15.53
N PRO A 22 -40.63 4.30 -16.63
CA PRO A 22 -40.31 5.53 -17.33
C PRO A 22 -40.41 6.77 -16.43
N PRO A 23 -39.33 7.57 -16.30
CA PRO A 23 -39.35 8.78 -15.50
C PRO A 23 -40.14 9.90 -16.20
N GLU A 24 -40.96 10.63 -15.45
CA GLU A 24 -41.76 11.77 -15.93
C GLU A 24 -40.95 13.07 -16.17
N PHE A 25 -39.64 12.94 -16.41
CA PHE A 25 -38.76 14.09 -16.62
C PHE A 25 -37.65 13.72 -17.60
N ASN A 26 -36.93 14.73 -18.09
CA ASN A 26 -35.77 14.51 -18.95
C ASN A 26 -34.65 13.78 -18.18
N PHE A 27 -34.67 12.46 -18.24
CA PHE A 27 -33.80 11.58 -17.50
C PHE A 27 -32.45 11.46 -18.20
N ASN A 28 -31.40 11.70 -17.42
CA ASN A 28 -30.03 11.58 -17.87
C ASN A 28 -29.41 10.34 -17.23
N LEU A 29 -29.28 9.28 -18.03
CA LEU A 29 -28.74 8.00 -17.64
C LEU A 29 -27.32 8.12 -17.04
N ASP A 30 -26.42 8.78 -17.77
CA ASP A 30 -25.02 8.96 -17.36
C ASP A 30 -24.87 9.72 -16.06
N PHE A 31 -25.63 10.79 -15.89
CA PHE A 31 -25.65 11.56 -14.65
C PHE A 31 -26.19 10.72 -13.48
N THR A 32 -27.15 9.84 -13.74
CA THR A 32 -27.70 8.94 -12.73
C THR A 32 -26.65 7.90 -12.29
N TYR A 33 -25.92 7.30 -13.24
CA TYR A 33 -24.77 6.45 -12.90
C TYR A 33 -23.67 7.23 -12.17
N LEU A 34 -23.42 8.49 -12.52
CA LEU A 34 -22.44 9.34 -11.83
C LEU A 34 -22.79 9.57 -10.36
N ILE A 35 -24.08 9.70 -10.02
CA ILE A 35 -24.53 9.77 -8.63
C ILE A 35 -24.17 8.48 -7.88
N VAL A 36 -24.46 7.32 -8.46
CA VAL A 36 -24.14 6.01 -7.87
C VAL A 36 -22.63 5.88 -7.66
N HIS A 37 -21.84 6.29 -8.66
CA HIS A 37 -20.39 6.34 -8.57
C HIS A 37 -19.90 7.21 -7.40
N PHE A 38 -20.47 8.41 -7.19
CA PHE A 38 -20.10 9.24 -6.04
C PHE A 38 -20.37 8.53 -4.71
N VAL A 39 -21.48 7.82 -4.58
CA VAL A 39 -21.77 7.00 -3.39
C VAL A 39 -20.68 5.93 -3.20
N ILE A 40 -20.29 5.22 -4.25
CA ILE A 40 -19.20 4.22 -4.20
C ILE A 40 -17.86 4.88 -3.79
N MET A 41 -17.51 6.01 -4.42
CA MET A 41 -16.23 6.69 -4.22
C MET A 41 -16.05 7.23 -2.79
N TYR A 42 -17.09 7.81 -2.21
CA TYR A 42 -17.03 8.45 -0.90
C TYR A 42 -17.45 7.55 0.26
N GLN A 43 -17.82 6.29 0.00
CA GLN A 43 -17.99 5.31 1.06
C GLN A 43 -16.68 5.14 1.85
N SER A 44 -16.79 5.31 3.17
CA SER A 44 -15.72 5.08 4.13
C SER A 44 -15.83 3.67 4.68
N ASN A 45 -14.76 2.87 4.54
CA ASN A 45 -14.66 1.55 5.15
C ASN A 45 -14.66 1.60 6.70
N LYS A 46 -14.59 2.79 7.32
CA LYS A 46 -14.52 2.96 8.78
C LYS A 46 -15.85 3.36 9.43
N SER A 47 -16.91 3.56 8.66
CA SER A 47 -18.21 4.05 9.16
C SER A 47 -19.17 2.90 9.37
N ASN A 48 -19.68 2.70 10.59
CA ASN A 48 -20.70 1.67 10.89
C ASN A 48 -22.02 1.83 10.10
N THR A 49 -22.22 2.95 9.39
CA THR A 49 -23.51 3.27 8.75
C THR A 49 -23.49 3.22 7.21
N ASN A 50 -22.30 3.22 6.59
CA ASN A 50 -22.08 3.28 5.13
C ASN A 50 -22.79 4.43 4.37
N TYR A 51 -23.35 5.42 5.06
CA TYR A 51 -23.95 6.59 4.40
C TYR A 51 -22.91 7.60 3.95
N VAL A 52 -23.07 8.08 2.72
CA VAL A 52 -22.30 9.12 2.06
C VAL A 52 -23.12 10.38 1.97
N ARG A 53 -22.61 11.48 2.53
CA ARG A 53 -23.25 12.80 2.48
C ARG A 53 -22.97 13.44 1.11
N LEU A 54 -24.00 13.67 0.29
CA LEU A 54 -23.87 14.38 -0.98
C LEU A 54 -24.61 15.71 -0.92
N SER A 55 -23.88 16.81 -1.18
CA SER A 55 -24.44 18.16 -1.15
C SER A 55 -25.25 18.46 -2.41
N SER A 56 -26.45 19.03 -2.23
CA SER A 56 -27.27 19.57 -3.32
C SER A 56 -26.50 20.58 -4.17
N LYS A 57 -25.80 21.51 -3.52
CA LYS A 57 -24.96 22.52 -4.20
C LYS A 57 -23.85 21.88 -5.05
N TYR A 58 -23.38 20.70 -4.65
CA TYR A 58 -22.38 19.96 -5.42
C TYR A 58 -23.00 19.26 -6.63
N LEU A 59 -24.12 18.55 -6.45
CA LEU A 59 -24.80 17.85 -7.54
C LEU A 59 -25.38 18.81 -8.60
N GLN A 60 -25.85 19.98 -8.20
CA GLN A 60 -26.36 21.03 -9.09
C GLN A 60 -25.32 21.54 -10.09
N LYS A 61 -24.02 21.39 -9.81
CA LYS A 61 -22.94 21.73 -10.75
C LYS A 61 -22.97 20.87 -12.00
N TYR A 62 -23.44 19.63 -11.88
CA TYR A 62 -23.53 18.67 -12.99
C TYR A 62 -24.91 18.69 -13.63
N ASN A 63 -25.98 18.68 -12.83
CA ASN A 63 -27.35 18.71 -13.33
C ASN A 63 -28.28 19.51 -12.41
N ARG A 64 -28.98 20.52 -12.94
CA ARG A 64 -29.89 21.38 -12.17
C ARG A 64 -31.09 20.62 -11.62
N ILE A 65 -31.57 19.60 -12.33
CA ILE A 65 -32.69 18.73 -11.91
C ILE A 65 -32.19 17.45 -11.20
N TYR A 66 -31.05 17.51 -10.50
CA TYR A 66 -30.45 16.38 -9.80
C TYR A 66 -31.41 15.70 -8.80
N ASN A 67 -32.30 16.47 -8.19
CA ASN A 67 -33.25 15.99 -7.20
C ASN A 67 -34.23 14.98 -7.80
N LYS A 68 -34.63 15.14 -9.07
CA LYS A 68 -35.49 14.16 -9.76
C LYS A 68 -34.77 12.84 -10.01
N HIS A 69 -33.50 12.90 -10.41
CA HIS A 69 -32.65 11.71 -10.59
C HIS A 69 -32.37 10.99 -9.26
N ILE A 70 -32.14 11.74 -8.17
CA ILE A 70 -32.00 11.17 -6.83
C ILE A 70 -33.31 10.50 -6.38
N ARG A 71 -34.48 11.11 -6.64
CA ARG A 71 -35.77 10.50 -6.31
C ARG A 71 -35.97 9.17 -7.03
N PHE A 72 -35.72 9.15 -8.34
CA PHE A 72 -35.72 7.91 -9.13
C PHE A 72 -34.84 6.81 -8.48
N LEU A 73 -33.62 7.15 -8.04
CA LEU A 73 -32.74 6.19 -7.36
C LEU A 73 -33.25 5.74 -5.97
N LEU A 74 -34.06 6.55 -5.30
CA LEU A 74 -34.62 6.26 -3.97
C LEU A 74 -35.96 5.52 -4.04
N ASP A 75 -36.66 5.57 -5.17
CA ASP A 75 -37.96 4.94 -5.36
C ASP A 75 -37.82 3.42 -5.23
N ASN A 76 -38.76 2.82 -4.50
CA ASN A 76 -38.75 1.38 -4.26
C ASN A 76 -39.57 0.68 -5.34
N TYR A 77 -38.90 0.32 -6.44
CA TYR A 77 -39.53 -0.34 -7.58
C TYR A 77 -40.04 -1.74 -7.23
N PRO A 78 -41.24 -2.15 -7.70
CA PRO A 78 -41.74 -3.50 -7.51
C PRO A 78 -40.76 -4.54 -8.07
N ASN A 79 -40.38 -5.55 -7.28
CA ASN A 79 -39.43 -6.63 -7.63
C ASN A 79 -37.96 -6.22 -7.84
N ASP A 80 -37.66 -4.97 -8.16
CA ASP A 80 -36.28 -4.49 -8.39
C ASP A 80 -35.71 -3.72 -7.18
N GLY A 81 -36.58 -3.18 -6.33
CA GLY A 81 -36.21 -2.41 -5.13
C GLY A 81 -35.55 -1.05 -5.44
N ALA A 82 -35.21 -0.32 -4.38
CA ALA A 82 -34.51 0.96 -4.51
C ALA A 82 -33.02 0.80 -4.80
N VAL A 83 -32.46 1.63 -5.68
CA VAL A 83 -31.01 1.66 -6.00
C VAL A 83 -30.19 2.33 -4.89
N LEU A 84 -30.77 3.32 -4.21
CA LEU A 84 -30.18 4.03 -3.08
C LEU A 84 -31.13 4.02 -1.87
N ARG A 85 -30.56 4.10 -0.68
CA ARG A 85 -31.28 4.43 0.56
C ARG A 85 -30.84 5.78 1.08
N GLY A 86 -31.80 6.65 1.36
CA GLY A 86 -31.57 7.97 1.96
C GLY A 86 -31.59 7.94 3.49
N THR A 87 -30.90 8.87 4.13
CA THR A 87 -31.10 9.17 5.56
C THR A 87 -32.30 10.10 5.77
N ARG A 88 -32.79 10.15 7.00
CA ARG A 88 -33.64 11.28 7.43
C ARG A 88 -32.86 12.59 7.31
N TYR A 89 -33.59 13.67 7.06
CA TYR A 89 -33.00 15.01 6.97
C TYR A 89 -32.54 15.48 8.36
N ASP A 90 -31.32 15.99 8.42
CA ASP A 90 -30.77 16.66 9.61
C ASP A 90 -30.49 18.13 9.25
N LYS A 91 -31.04 19.08 10.01
CA LYS A 91 -30.84 20.51 9.76
C LYS A 91 -29.33 20.83 9.74
N GLY A 92 -28.89 21.51 8.68
CA GLY A 92 -27.49 21.94 8.51
C GLY A 92 -26.54 20.88 7.96
N LYS A 93 -27.00 19.66 7.67
CA LYS A 93 -26.17 18.60 7.07
C LYS A 93 -26.71 18.18 5.70
N PRO A 94 -25.85 17.86 4.71
CA PRO A 94 -26.30 17.27 3.46
C PRO A 94 -27.04 15.94 3.68
N TYR A 95 -27.90 15.55 2.74
CA TYR A 95 -28.54 14.23 2.79
C TYR A 95 -27.51 13.11 2.64
N GLY A 96 -27.68 12.04 3.41
CA GLY A 96 -26.87 10.83 3.34
C GLY A 96 -27.51 9.80 2.40
N TYR A 97 -26.69 9.14 1.60
CA TYR A 97 -27.09 8.10 0.65
C TYR A 97 -26.22 6.86 0.81
N LYS A 98 -26.77 5.67 0.64
CA LYS A 98 -25.99 4.44 0.58
C LYS A 98 -26.58 3.45 -0.42
N LEU A 99 -25.73 2.56 -0.90
CA LEU A 99 -26.17 1.39 -1.65
C LEU A 99 -26.83 0.37 -0.69
N PRO A 100 -27.98 -0.21 -1.07
CA PRO A 100 -28.49 -1.43 -0.44
C PRO A 100 -27.48 -2.58 -0.49
N LYS A 101 -27.62 -3.55 0.43
CA LYS A 101 -26.69 -4.69 0.55
C LYS A 101 -26.53 -5.49 -0.76
N HIS A 102 -27.61 -5.67 -1.53
CA HIS A 102 -27.58 -6.44 -2.79
C HIS A 102 -26.77 -5.78 -3.91
N TYR A 103 -26.59 -4.45 -3.87
CA TYR A 103 -25.67 -3.73 -4.76
C TYR A 103 -24.29 -3.56 -4.12
N PHE A 104 -24.24 -3.25 -2.83
CA PHE A 104 -22.99 -2.94 -2.12
C PHE A 104 -22.04 -4.15 -2.03
N ASN A 105 -22.56 -5.34 -1.75
CA ASN A 105 -21.75 -6.55 -1.64
C ASN A 105 -21.41 -7.15 -3.01
N ASN A 106 -22.04 -6.66 -4.08
CA ASN A 106 -21.87 -7.21 -5.42
C ASN A 106 -20.52 -6.81 -6.04
N GLU A 107 -20.23 -7.41 -7.19
CA GLU A 107 -19.13 -7.06 -8.06
C GLU A 107 -19.28 -5.64 -8.59
N LEU A 108 -18.15 -5.04 -8.95
CA LEU A 108 -18.10 -3.73 -9.59
C LEU A 108 -17.88 -3.88 -11.10
N ASP A 109 -18.31 -2.88 -11.83
CA ASP A 109 -18.16 -2.78 -13.28
C ASP A 109 -17.80 -1.34 -13.69
N ILE A 110 -17.18 -1.20 -14.86
CA ILE A 110 -16.80 0.08 -15.44
C ILE A 110 -17.93 0.58 -16.33
N TYR A 111 -18.26 1.86 -16.22
CA TYR A 111 -19.20 2.52 -17.11
C TYR A 111 -18.55 3.77 -17.73
N GLU A 112 -18.63 3.90 -19.05
CA GLU A 112 -18.14 5.08 -19.78
C GLU A 112 -19.25 6.11 -19.93
N ILE A 113 -18.98 7.34 -19.51
CA ILE A 113 -19.88 8.48 -19.71
C ILE A 113 -19.84 8.90 -21.19
N LYS A 114 -21.00 8.89 -21.85
CA LYS A 114 -21.21 9.23 -23.26
C LYS A 114 -21.77 10.64 -23.46
N ASP A 115 -22.43 11.22 -22.46
CA ASP A 115 -23.02 12.56 -22.49
C ASP A 115 -21.91 13.63 -22.53
N VAL A 116 -21.75 14.23 -23.71
CA VAL A 116 -20.77 15.29 -24.01
C VAL A 116 -20.93 16.51 -23.10
N ASN A 117 -22.16 16.91 -22.75
CA ASN A 117 -22.40 18.05 -21.87
C ASN A 117 -22.02 17.75 -20.43
N LEU A 118 -22.30 16.53 -19.97
CA LEU A 118 -21.86 16.07 -18.67
C LEU A 118 -20.34 15.96 -18.59
N LEU A 119 -19.69 15.42 -19.62
CA LEU A 119 -18.22 15.36 -19.71
C LEU A 119 -17.56 16.75 -19.60
N LYS A 120 -18.12 17.78 -20.26
CA LYS A 120 -17.63 19.16 -20.12
C LYS A 120 -17.67 19.63 -18.66
N LYS A 121 -18.77 19.35 -17.96
CA LYS A 121 -18.94 19.72 -16.54
C LYS A 121 -18.00 18.92 -15.63
N ILE A 122 -17.85 17.62 -15.87
CA ILE A 122 -16.91 16.76 -15.14
C ILE A 122 -15.50 17.34 -15.25
N ASN A 123 -15.05 17.66 -16.46
CA ASN A 123 -13.71 18.22 -16.69
C ASN A 123 -13.51 19.56 -15.96
N ASN A 124 -14.56 20.39 -15.88
CA ASN A 124 -14.49 21.69 -15.19
C ASN A 124 -14.45 21.56 -13.65
N PHE A 125 -15.07 20.54 -13.07
CA PHE A 125 -15.27 20.46 -11.62
C PHE A 125 -14.47 19.35 -10.90
N LEU A 126 -14.07 18.28 -11.58
CA LEU A 126 -13.42 17.11 -10.97
C LEU A 126 -11.90 17.03 -11.22
N LEU A 127 -11.36 17.69 -12.24
CA LEU A 127 -9.95 17.56 -12.62
C LEU A 127 -8.95 18.40 -11.80
N ILE A 128 -9.30 18.78 -10.56
CA ILE A 128 -8.33 19.45 -9.68
C ILE A 128 -7.43 18.37 -9.05
N ASN A 129 -6.31 18.07 -9.70
CA ASN A 129 -5.23 17.28 -9.11
C ASN A 129 -4.75 17.98 -7.82
N THR A 130 -4.89 17.29 -6.68
CA THR A 130 -4.42 17.79 -5.39
C THR A 130 -3.05 17.20 -5.10
N THR A 131 -2.00 17.88 -5.54
CA THR A 131 -0.63 17.52 -5.19
C THR A 131 -0.21 18.30 -3.94
N ASN A 132 0.26 17.59 -2.92
CA ASN A 132 0.86 18.23 -1.75
C ASN A 132 2.08 19.06 -2.18
N GLU A 133 2.19 20.32 -1.72
CA GLU A 133 3.31 21.22 -2.03
C GLU A 133 4.69 20.61 -1.75
N GLN A 134 4.84 19.84 -0.67
CA GLN A 134 6.09 19.12 -0.37
C GLN A 134 6.47 18.11 -1.46
N ILE A 135 5.48 17.44 -2.04
CA ILE A 135 5.71 16.50 -3.16
C ILE A 135 6.04 17.27 -4.43
N ARG A 136 5.34 18.38 -4.68
CA ARG A 136 5.58 19.24 -5.84
C ARG A 136 7.02 19.77 -5.83
N LEU A 137 7.54 20.16 -4.68
CA LEU A 137 8.88 20.74 -4.52
C LEU A 137 9.98 19.68 -4.44
N HIS A 138 9.83 18.66 -3.58
CA HIS A 138 10.93 17.74 -3.27
C HIS A 138 10.89 16.42 -4.04
N TYR A 139 9.72 16.05 -4.59
CA TYR A 139 9.49 14.78 -5.27
C TYR A 139 8.92 14.97 -6.69
N TYR A 140 9.25 16.11 -7.32
CA TYR A 140 8.86 16.39 -8.70
C TYR A 140 9.32 15.30 -9.68
N PHE A 141 10.50 14.72 -9.43
CA PHE A 141 11.06 13.64 -10.25
C PHE A 141 10.15 12.40 -10.31
N LEU A 142 9.41 12.06 -9.25
CA LEU A 142 8.37 11.03 -9.31
C LEU A 142 7.08 11.58 -9.92
N HIS A 143 6.66 12.76 -9.44
CA HIS A 143 5.35 13.32 -9.75
C HIS A 143 5.16 13.66 -11.23
N LYS A 144 6.23 14.05 -11.94
CA LYS A 144 6.17 14.41 -13.36
C LYS A 144 5.71 13.26 -14.25
N HIS A 145 5.95 12.00 -13.86
CA HIS A 145 5.52 10.84 -14.64
C HIS A 145 4.02 10.57 -14.55
N PHE A 146 3.33 11.11 -13.54
CA PHE A 146 1.87 11.13 -13.50
C PHE A 146 1.29 12.23 -14.40
N LYS A 147 2.11 13.12 -14.96
CA LYS A 147 1.65 14.15 -15.89
C LYS A 147 1.70 13.61 -17.32
N ASN A 148 0.87 14.19 -18.20
CA ASN A 148 0.86 13.94 -19.65
C ASN A 148 0.17 12.66 -20.13
N ASN A 149 -0.71 12.03 -19.34
CA ASN A 149 -1.53 10.89 -19.77
C ASN A 149 -0.75 9.66 -20.27
N LYS A 150 0.51 9.51 -19.85
CA LYS A 150 1.38 8.40 -20.27
C LYS A 150 1.13 7.11 -19.50
N LEU A 151 0.68 7.21 -18.25
CA LEU A 151 0.28 6.07 -17.43
C LEU A 151 -1.16 5.66 -17.79
N THR A 152 -1.34 4.41 -18.20
CA THR A 152 -2.59 3.85 -18.71
C THR A 152 -2.87 2.47 -18.10
N VAL A 153 -4.06 1.94 -18.35
CA VAL A 153 -4.50 0.62 -17.90
C VAL A 153 -4.80 -0.22 -19.15
N TYR A 154 -4.05 -1.31 -19.34
CA TYR A 154 -4.32 -2.34 -20.34
C TYR A 154 -5.56 -3.14 -19.93
N GLU A 155 -6.44 -3.47 -20.88
CA GLU A 155 -7.67 -4.27 -20.66
C GLU A 155 -8.43 -3.95 -19.35
N PRO A 156 -8.94 -2.71 -19.19
CA PRO A 156 -9.48 -2.24 -17.91
C PRO A 156 -10.70 -3.04 -17.41
N PHE A 157 -11.49 -3.61 -18.32
CA PHE A 157 -12.65 -4.46 -17.96
C PHE A 157 -12.18 -5.78 -17.33
N GLN A 158 -11.19 -6.45 -17.94
CA GLN A 158 -10.58 -7.65 -17.38
C GLN A 158 -9.91 -7.37 -16.03
N ALA A 159 -9.25 -6.21 -15.91
CA ALA A 159 -8.65 -5.77 -14.65
C ALA A 159 -9.69 -5.64 -13.52
N ILE A 160 -10.90 -5.15 -13.82
CA ILE A 160 -11.99 -5.05 -12.85
C ILE A 160 -12.58 -6.41 -12.49
N ASP A 161 -12.74 -7.32 -13.44
CA ASP A 161 -13.19 -8.68 -13.15
C ASP A 161 -12.22 -9.42 -12.21
N GLU A 162 -10.91 -9.28 -12.40
CA GLU A 162 -9.95 -9.84 -11.44
C GLU A 162 -9.98 -9.16 -10.07
N ILE A 163 -10.19 -7.84 -10.04
CA ILE A 163 -10.35 -7.08 -8.78
C ILE A 163 -11.58 -7.57 -8.00
N ASN A 164 -12.63 -8.04 -8.69
CA ASN A 164 -13.85 -8.53 -8.06
C ASN A 164 -13.62 -9.79 -7.20
N ASN A 165 -12.59 -10.57 -7.49
CA ASN A 165 -12.17 -11.74 -6.70
C ASN A 165 -11.49 -11.37 -5.35
N LEU A 166 -11.17 -10.09 -5.15
CA LEU A 166 -10.59 -9.62 -3.88
C LEU A 166 -11.66 -9.48 -2.79
N LYS A 167 -11.24 -9.63 -1.53
CA LYS A 167 -12.07 -9.26 -0.37
C LYS A 167 -12.57 -7.82 -0.49
N GLU A 168 -13.80 -7.56 -0.07
CA GLU A 168 -14.57 -6.32 -0.27
C GLU A 168 -13.74 -5.03 -0.10
N GLU A 169 -13.04 -4.85 1.03
CA GLU A 169 -12.24 -3.65 1.28
C GLU A 169 -11.10 -3.46 0.27
N LYS A 170 -10.42 -4.56 -0.10
CA LYS A 170 -9.34 -4.53 -1.09
C LYS A 170 -9.93 -4.33 -2.48
N ARG A 171 -11.04 -4.96 -2.82
CA ARG A 171 -11.77 -4.78 -4.09
C ARG A 171 -12.06 -3.31 -4.34
N LEU A 172 -12.77 -2.68 -3.39
CA LEU A 172 -13.15 -1.28 -3.50
C LEU A 172 -11.94 -0.35 -3.59
N ARG A 173 -10.90 -0.57 -2.77
CA ARG A 173 -9.67 0.23 -2.82
C ARG A 173 -8.98 0.13 -4.18
N ASN A 174 -8.87 -1.07 -4.75
CA ASN A 174 -8.24 -1.26 -6.05
C ASN A 174 -9.05 -0.60 -7.17
N ALA A 175 -10.35 -0.87 -7.25
CA ALA A 175 -11.24 -0.30 -8.27
C ALA A 175 -11.22 1.24 -8.27
N LYS A 176 -11.25 1.88 -7.09
CA LYS A 176 -11.15 3.34 -6.95
C LYS A 176 -9.85 3.90 -7.53
N ASN A 177 -8.70 3.25 -7.26
CA ASN A 177 -7.41 3.72 -7.75
C ASN A 177 -7.23 3.43 -9.25
N LEU A 178 -7.78 2.32 -9.75
CA LEU A 178 -7.76 1.98 -11.17
C LEU A 178 -8.52 3.02 -12.01
N ILE A 179 -9.77 3.32 -11.64
CA ILE A 179 -10.57 4.36 -12.32
C ILE A 179 -9.91 5.73 -12.24
N ALA A 180 -9.30 6.06 -11.10
CA ALA A 180 -8.58 7.31 -10.96
C ALA A 180 -7.39 7.40 -11.94
N ILE A 181 -6.65 6.30 -12.18
CA ILE A 181 -5.59 6.25 -13.20
C ILE A 181 -6.18 6.41 -14.61
N MET A 182 -7.24 5.67 -14.95
CA MET A 182 -7.93 5.78 -16.25
C MET A 182 -8.38 7.23 -16.53
N ASN A 183 -8.91 7.91 -15.51
CA ASN A 183 -9.34 9.30 -15.59
C ASN A 183 -8.23 10.33 -15.39
N ASN A 184 -6.97 9.90 -15.19
CA ASN A 184 -5.82 10.77 -14.97
C ASN A 184 -5.94 11.69 -13.75
N GLN A 185 -6.58 11.14 -12.71
CA GLN A 185 -6.78 11.74 -11.40
C GLN A 185 -5.77 11.15 -10.42
N TYR A 186 -4.67 11.87 -10.23
CA TYR A 186 -3.55 11.39 -9.44
C TYR A 186 -3.49 12.07 -8.08
N LYS A 187 -3.29 11.26 -7.04
CA LYS A 187 -3.15 11.71 -5.66
C LYS A 187 -1.88 11.15 -5.06
N CYS A 188 -0.93 12.05 -4.83
CA CYS A 188 0.30 11.77 -4.10
C CYS A 188 0.26 12.41 -2.71
N THR A 189 0.62 11.64 -1.69
CA THR A 189 0.72 12.10 -0.29
C THR A 189 2.00 11.58 0.35
N LEU A 190 2.66 12.39 1.19
CA LEU A 190 3.88 12.02 1.91
C LEU A 190 3.56 11.87 3.40
N LYS A 191 4.16 10.89 4.08
CA LYS A 191 4.05 10.73 5.54
C LYS A 191 5.43 10.86 6.22
N PRO A 192 5.99 12.08 6.31
CA PRO A 192 7.37 12.28 6.74
C PRO A 192 7.63 11.84 8.19
N ASN A 193 6.62 11.95 9.06
CA ASN A 193 6.75 11.65 10.48
C ASN A 193 6.53 10.17 10.84
N THR A 194 6.24 9.29 9.87
CA THR A 194 6.03 7.86 10.15
C THR A 194 6.87 6.98 9.23
N ASP A 195 6.45 6.80 7.98
CA ASP A 195 7.14 5.88 7.06
C ASP A 195 8.07 6.61 6.10
N GLY A 196 7.99 7.94 5.98
CA GLY A 196 8.79 8.71 5.04
C GLY A 196 8.44 8.47 3.56
N ARG A 197 7.45 7.61 3.27
CA ARG A 197 7.16 7.13 1.91
C ARG A 197 6.20 8.05 1.16
N VAL A 198 6.35 8.08 -0.15
CA VAL A 198 5.40 8.69 -1.08
C VAL A 198 4.29 7.67 -1.39
N HIS A 199 3.04 8.05 -1.13
CA HIS A 199 1.86 7.23 -1.39
C HIS A 199 1.09 7.80 -2.59
N SER A 200 1.09 7.09 -3.71
CA SER A 200 0.40 7.46 -4.96
C SER A 200 -0.83 6.57 -5.20
N ASN A 201 -1.48 6.68 -6.36
CA ASN A 201 -2.51 5.71 -6.77
C ASN A 201 -1.89 4.32 -6.96
N ILE A 202 -0.66 4.24 -7.50
CA ILE A 202 0.07 2.98 -7.74
C ILE A 202 0.34 2.26 -6.42
N THR A 203 0.79 2.96 -5.38
CA THR A 203 1.07 2.33 -4.07
C THR A 203 -0.15 1.75 -3.37
N ARG A 204 -1.37 2.11 -3.82
CA ARG A 204 -2.63 1.63 -3.24
C ARG A 204 -3.23 0.46 -4.01
N LEU A 205 -2.67 0.15 -5.18
CA LEU A 205 -3.03 -1.01 -5.97
C LEU A 205 -2.31 -2.26 -5.47
N SER A 206 -3.02 -3.38 -5.50
CA SER A 206 -2.50 -4.72 -5.28
C SER A 206 -1.77 -5.23 -6.52
N LYS A 207 -0.96 -6.28 -6.35
CA LYS A 207 -0.22 -6.93 -7.46
C LYS A 207 -1.16 -7.36 -8.60
N ILE A 208 -2.35 -7.87 -8.26
CA ILE A 208 -3.42 -8.23 -9.22
C ILE A 208 -3.80 -7.07 -10.13
N SER A 209 -3.87 -5.85 -9.60
CA SER A 209 -4.26 -4.67 -10.39
C SER A 209 -3.07 -3.99 -11.06
N ARG A 210 -1.88 -4.02 -10.44
CA ARG A 210 -0.68 -3.35 -10.97
C ARG A 210 -0.16 -3.97 -12.26
N LYS A 211 -0.36 -5.28 -12.47
CA LYS A 211 0.06 -5.98 -13.70
C LYS A 211 -0.57 -5.39 -14.98
N TYR A 212 -1.70 -4.71 -14.86
CA TYR A 212 -2.40 -4.05 -15.97
C TYR A 212 -1.87 -2.63 -16.26
N LEU A 213 -0.94 -2.10 -15.48
CA LEU A 213 -0.42 -0.74 -15.70
C LEU A 213 0.61 -0.70 -16.82
N GLN A 214 0.47 0.30 -17.69
CA GLN A 214 1.42 0.61 -18.75
C GLN A 214 1.87 2.06 -18.71
N TYR A 215 3.11 2.33 -19.10
CA TYR A 215 3.63 3.66 -19.35
C TYR A 215 4.07 3.78 -20.80
N GLU A 216 3.43 4.67 -21.56
CA GLU A 216 3.65 4.81 -23.02
C GLU A 216 3.46 3.48 -23.77
N GLY A 217 2.45 2.71 -23.38
CA GLY A 217 2.12 1.41 -23.98
C GLY A 217 2.98 0.24 -23.50
N GLU A 218 3.99 0.49 -22.67
CA GLU A 218 4.86 -0.56 -22.15
C GLU A 218 4.48 -0.95 -20.71
N PHE A 219 4.43 -2.24 -20.42
CA PHE A 219 4.15 -2.72 -19.05
C PHE A 219 5.19 -2.22 -18.05
N LEU A 220 4.73 -2.03 -16.81
CA LEU A 220 5.59 -1.73 -15.68
C LEU A 220 6.11 -3.02 -15.03
N GLY A 221 7.29 -2.93 -14.43
CA GLY A 221 7.81 -3.94 -13.51
C GLY A 221 8.51 -3.32 -12.31
N GLU A 222 8.88 -4.18 -11.37
CA GLU A 222 9.28 -3.84 -10.01
C GLU A 222 10.71 -4.36 -9.76
N VAL A 223 11.57 -3.51 -9.19
CA VAL A 223 12.85 -3.94 -8.59
C VAL A 223 12.70 -3.80 -7.08
N ASP A 224 12.67 -4.95 -6.39
CA ASP A 224 12.36 -5.07 -4.98
C ASP A 224 13.58 -5.51 -4.15
N ILE A 225 13.62 -5.08 -2.89
CA ILE A 225 14.61 -5.56 -1.92
C ILE A 225 14.04 -6.79 -1.20
N SER A 226 14.63 -7.97 -1.42
CA SER A 226 14.10 -9.25 -0.91
C SER A 226 13.81 -9.27 0.61
N SER A 227 14.62 -8.52 1.39
CA SER A 227 14.57 -8.45 2.85
C SER A 227 14.86 -7.03 3.36
N ALA A 228 14.10 -6.02 2.90
CA ALA A 228 14.35 -4.61 3.22
C ALA A 228 14.55 -4.33 4.72
N VAL A 229 13.58 -4.73 5.56
CA VAL A 229 13.63 -4.46 7.01
C VAL A 229 14.86 -5.11 7.68
N PRO A 230 15.12 -6.42 7.54
CA PRO A 230 16.35 -7.02 8.05
C PRO A 230 17.65 -6.38 7.53
N TYR A 231 17.68 -5.97 6.26
CA TYR A 231 18.86 -5.33 5.67
C TYR A 231 19.17 -3.98 6.33
N PHE A 232 18.18 -3.09 6.46
CA PHE A 232 18.42 -1.80 7.12
C PHE A 232 18.77 -1.96 8.60
N LEU A 233 18.24 -2.99 9.29
CA LEU A 233 18.68 -3.33 10.65
C LEU A 233 20.14 -3.78 10.69
N PHE A 234 20.56 -4.65 9.77
CA PHE A 234 21.94 -5.10 9.65
C PHE A 234 22.91 -3.93 9.42
N ILE A 235 22.59 -3.05 8.46
CA ILE A 235 23.39 -1.85 8.18
C ILE A 235 23.49 -0.95 9.42
N THR A 236 22.38 -0.75 10.12
CA THR A 236 22.35 0.06 11.36
C THR A 236 23.26 -0.51 12.44
N MET A 237 23.19 -1.82 12.68
CA MET A 237 24.03 -2.51 13.65
C MET A 237 25.51 -2.47 13.27
N SER A 238 25.81 -2.60 11.97
CA SER A 238 27.19 -2.53 11.47
C SER A 238 27.80 -1.15 11.69
N TYR A 239 27.07 -0.08 11.38
CA TYR A 239 27.53 1.28 11.66
C TYR A 239 27.60 1.59 13.16
N TYR A 240 26.70 1.04 13.96
CA TYR A 240 26.76 1.14 15.42
C TYR A 240 28.05 0.52 15.97
N LEU A 241 28.41 -0.69 15.54
CA LEU A 241 29.65 -1.35 15.97
C LEU A 241 30.92 -0.60 15.53
N ASN A 242 30.87 0.06 14.37
CA ASN A 242 31.99 0.83 13.83
C ASN A 242 32.05 2.28 14.35
N ASN A 243 31.20 2.66 15.31
CA ASN A 243 31.07 4.04 15.83
C ASN A 243 30.82 5.10 14.74
N ASN A 244 30.23 4.72 13.60
CA ASN A 244 30.01 5.59 12.45
C ASN A 244 28.54 6.05 12.36
N LEU A 245 27.96 6.39 13.51
CA LEU A 245 26.55 6.81 13.61
C LEU A 245 26.28 8.20 13.03
N SER A 246 27.33 9.00 12.78
CA SER A 246 27.24 10.32 12.16
C SER A 246 26.76 10.25 10.70
N TYR A 247 27.14 9.19 9.98
CA TYR A 247 26.64 8.95 8.62
C TYR A 247 25.14 8.70 8.62
N ILE A 248 24.65 7.87 9.54
CA ILE A 248 23.23 7.66 9.79
C ILE A 248 22.60 9.03 10.10
N SER A 249 23.06 9.75 11.13
CA SER A 249 22.41 11.00 11.58
C SER A 249 22.33 12.11 10.53
N ASN A 250 23.36 12.27 9.71
CA ASN A 250 23.43 13.35 8.71
C ASN A 250 22.50 13.09 7.50
N GLU A 251 22.17 11.82 7.25
CA GLU A 251 21.33 11.42 6.12
C GLU A 251 19.82 11.47 6.43
N PHE A 252 19.43 11.43 7.71
CA PHE A 252 18.03 11.60 8.09
C PHE A 252 17.66 13.08 8.24
N GLN A 253 17.07 13.65 7.18
CA GLN A 253 16.40 14.97 7.25
C GLN A 253 15.24 15.00 8.27
N TYR A 254 14.77 13.84 8.73
CA TYR A 254 13.65 13.70 9.64
C TYR A 254 14.12 13.09 10.96
N ASN A 255 14.64 13.97 11.82
CA ASN A 255 14.75 13.80 13.28
C ASN A 255 15.95 13.00 13.80
N ASN A 256 16.83 13.67 14.57
CA ASN A 256 17.98 13.13 15.32
C ASN A 256 17.64 12.04 16.36
N THR A 257 16.39 11.57 16.38
CA THR A 257 15.90 10.61 17.37
C THR A 257 16.63 9.27 17.30
N ILE A 258 17.09 8.86 16.12
CA ILE A 258 17.78 7.57 15.93
C ILE A 258 19.12 7.58 16.66
N THR A 259 19.92 8.64 16.51
CA THR A 259 21.20 8.80 17.22
C THR A 259 21.00 8.75 18.72
N TYR A 260 19.96 9.41 19.23
CA TYR A 260 19.61 9.36 20.66
C TYR A 260 19.15 7.96 21.09
N MET A 261 18.36 7.26 20.28
CA MET A 261 17.95 5.88 20.60
C MET A 261 19.14 4.93 20.63
N LEU A 262 20.06 5.05 19.67
CA LEU A 262 21.28 4.25 19.60
C LEU A 262 22.23 4.57 20.76
N ALA A 263 22.31 5.83 21.21
CA ALA A 263 23.12 6.21 22.37
C ALA A 263 22.62 5.62 23.71
N GLU A 264 21.33 5.30 23.82
CA GLU A 264 20.74 4.66 25.02
C GLU A 264 20.94 3.13 25.05
N ILE A 265 21.43 2.55 23.94
CA ILE A 265 21.72 1.12 23.87
C ILE A 265 22.99 0.87 24.67
N LYS A 266 22.88 0.12 25.76
CA LYS A 266 23.97 -0.07 26.74
C LYS A 266 25.02 -1.10 26.27
N GLY A 267 24.77 -1.75 25.14
CA GLY A 267 25.78 -2.43 24.34
C GLY A 267 26.32 -3.74 24.93
N ASP A 268 25.89 -4.86 24.35
CA ASP A 268 26.57 -6.17 24.41
C ASP A 268 26.45 -6.83 23.03
N LEU A 269 26.45 -6.01 21.97
CA LEU A 269 26.32 -6.45 20.59
C LEU A 269 27.65 -7.05 20.14
N ALA A 270 27.64 -8.33 19.76
CA ALA A 270 28.84 -9.02 19.31
C ALA A 270 28.97 -8.92 17.79
N LYS A 271 30.16 -8.53 17.30
CA LYS A 271 30.45 -8.43 15.86
C LYS A 271 30.16 -9.73 15.12
N SER A 272 30.55 -10.88 15.68
CA SER A 272 30.29 -12.19 15.08
C SER A 272 28.79 -12.52 14.91
N ASP A 273 27.94 -12.05 15.84
CA ASP A 273 26.49 -12.26 15.77
C ASP A 273 25.86 -11.37 14.68
N VAL A 274 26.32 -10.11 14.58
CA VAL A 274 25.91 -9.18 13.52
C VAL A 274 26.37 -9.65 12.15
N ASP A 275 27.61 -10.14 12.02
CA ASP A 275 28.14 -10.69 10.76
C ASP A 275 27.35 -11.92 10.32
N SER A 276 26.97 -12.80 11.26
CA SER A 276 26.16 -13.99 10.97
C SER A 276 24.74 -13.61 10.53
N PHE A 277 24.14 -12.63 11.20
CA PHE A 277 22.84 -12.07 10.80
C PHE A 277 22.91 -11.42 9.41
N GLY A 278 23.95 -10.62 9.16
CA GLY A 278 24.21 -9.97 7.87
C GLY A 278 24.32 -10.97 6.74
N LYS A 279 25.15 -12.01 6.89
CA LYS A 279 25.27 -13.10 5.90
C LYS A 279 23.92 -13.75 5.60
N SER A 280 23.16 -14.06 6.65
CA SER A 280 21.83 -14.65 6.51
C SER A 280 20.85 -13.76 5.74
N VAL A 281 20.90 -12.44 5.95
CA VAL A 281 20.09 -11.46 5.23
C VAL A 281 20.52 -11.34 3.76
N LEU A 282 21.82 -11.16 3.50
CA LEU A 282 22.37 -10.92 2.16
C LEU A 282 22.21 -12.15 1.25
N ASN A 283 22.30 -13.36 1.82
CA ASN A 283 22.16 -14.62 1.09
C ASN A 283 20.71 -15.12 0.96
N LYS A 284 19.71 -14.32 1.37
CA LYS A 284 18.28 -14.71 1.42
C LYS A 284 17.96 -15.92 2.30
N GLU A 285 18.81 -16.23 3.28
CA GLU A 285 18.63 -17.40 4.13
C GLU A 285 17.81 -17.12 5.39
N LEU A 286 17.74 -15.86 5.84
CA LEU A 286 17.13 -15.47 7.12
C LEU A 286 15.75 -16.08 7.35
N TYR A 287 14.84 -15.94 6.38
CA TYR A 287 13.49 -16.45 6.52
C TYR A 287 13.44 -17.98 6.55
N ASN A 288 14.28 -18.66 5.77
CA ASN A 288 14.36 -20.12 5.76
C ASN A 288 14.95 -20.64 7.07
N GLN A 289 16.05 -20.06 7.53
CA GLN A 289 16.67 -20.40 8.81
C GLN A 289 15.68 -20.20 9.97
N PHE A 290 14.94 -19.08 9.99
CA PHE A 290 13.91 -18.83 10.99
C PHE A 290 12.75 -19.84 10.89
N THR A 291 12.29 -20.15 9.68
CA THR A 291 11.25 -21.18 9.43
C THR A 291 11.64 -22.52 10.04
N ASN A 292 12.90 -22.91 9.91
CA ASN A 292 13.42 -24.17 10.48
C ASN A 292 13.46 -24.16 12.02
N GLN A 293 13.39 -23.00 12.68
CA GLN A 293 13.37 -22.92 14.15
C GLN A 293 11.95 -22.93 14.74
N ILE A 294 10.94 -22.36 14.06
CA ILE A 294 9.63 -22.11 14.70
C ILE A 294 8.88 -23.39 15.14
N PHE A 295 9.18 -24.54 14.54
CA PHE A 295 8.61 -25.85 14.92
C PHE A 295 9.64 -26.81 15.53
N LYS A 296 10.81 -26.32 15.93
CA LYS A 296 11.86 -27.16 16.51
C LYS A 296 11.58 -27.43 18.00
N LYS A 297 11.09 -28.62 18.32
CA LYS A 297 10.67 -28.99 19.68
C LYS A 297 11.76 -28.77 20.73
N GLU A 298 12.98 -29.22 20.44
CA GLU A 298 14.12 -29.19 21.37
C GLU A 298 14.46 -27.75 21.80
N LEU A 299 14.24 -26.79 20.92
CA LEU A 299 14.47 -25.38 21.20
C LEU A 299 13.54 -24.85 22.30
N TYR A 300 12.26 -25.24 22.25
CA TYR A 300 11.28 -24.76 23.22
C TYR A 300 11.38 -25.51 24.54
N THR A 301 11.60 -26.83 24.50
CA THR A 301 11.74 -27.64 25.71
C THR A 301 12.98 -27.26 26.51
N SER A 302 14.10 -26.95 25.84
CA SER A 302 15.32 -26.46 26.51
C SER A 302 15.15 -25.08 27.19
N LYS A 303 14.11 -24.32 26.84
CA LYS A 303 13.71 -23.07 27.51
C LYS A 303 12.55 -23.25 28.49
N GLY A 304 12.25 -24.50 28.87
CA GLY A 304 11.17 -24.84 29.81
C GLY A 304 9.77 -24.53 29.28
N LYS A 305 9.58 -24.50 27.95
CA LYS A 305 8.26 -24.28 27.33
C LYS A 305 7.64 -25.61 26.93
N ASP A 306 6.37 -25.77 27.27
CA ASP A 306 5.55 -26.89 26.80
C ASP A 306 5.28 -26.73 25.30
N PHE A 307 5.89 -27.61 24.50
CA PHE A 307 5.79 -27.57 23.05
C PHE A 307 4.35 -27.75 22.55
N THR A 308 3.49 -28.44 23.28
CA THR A 308 2.07 -28.59 22.93
C THR A 308 1.36 -27.23 22.94
N LYS A 309 1.69 -26.37 23.92
CA LYS A 309 1.16 -24.99 23.98
C LYS A 309 1.73 -24.12 22.86
N VAL A 310 3.00 -24.30 22.51
CA VAL A 310 3.64 -23.61 21.38
C VAL A 310 2.93 -23.94 20.06
N MET A 311 2.67 -25.22 19.81
CA MET A 311 1.95 -25.65 18.59
C MET A 311 0.52 -25.14 18.55
N LYS A 312 -0.20 -25.13 19.68
CA LYS A 312 -1.55 -24.52 19.75
C LYS A 312 -1.52 -23.03 19.38
N TYR A 313 -0.53 -22.30 19.88
CA TYR A 313 -0.33 -20.88 19.55
C TYR A 313 -0.10 -20.67 18.05
N TYR A 314 0.83 -21.42 17.45
CA TYR A 314 1.13 -21.27 16.03
C TYR A 314 -0.04 -21.71 15.15
N ASN A 315 -0.73 -22.79 15.49
CA ASN A 315 -1.93 -23.24 14.76
C ASN A 315 -3.06 -22.21 14.78
N HIS A 316 -3.28 -21.54 15.92
CA HIS A 316 -4.23 -20.44 15.99
C HIS A 316 -3.82 -19.28 15.09
N ALA A 317 -2.57 -18.81 15.22
CA ALA A 317 -2.05 -17.70 14.43
C ALA A 317 -2.03 -18.01 12.92
N PHE A 318 -1.79 -19.28 12.54
CA PHE A 318 -1.82 -19.74 11.16
C PHE A 318 -3.25 -19.70 10.61
N LYS A 319 -4.22 -20.23 11.37
CA LYS A 319 -5.64 -20.16 11.00
C LYS A 319 -6.15 -18.73 10.85
N GLU A 320 -5.78 -17.83 11.74
CA GLU A 320 -6.12 -16.40 11.59
C GLU A 320 -5.52 -15.80 10.31
N HIS A 321 -4.37 -16.30 9.86
CA HIS A 321 -3.71 -15.78 8.67
C HIS A 321 -4.30 -16.33 7.37
N PHE A 322 -4.50 -17.64 7.28
CA PHE A 322 -4.85 -18.34 6.05
C PHE A 322 -6.33 -18.77 5.99
N GLY A 323 -7.02 -18.87 7.13
CA GLY A 323 -8.39 -19.35 7.23
C GLY A 323 -8.52 -20.86 7.47
N TYR A 324 -7.41 -21.60 7.40
CA TYR A 324 -7.34 -23.05 7.63
C TYR A 324 -6.18 -23.40 8.57
N HIS A 325 -6.19 -24.61 9.11
CA HIS A 325 -5.09 -25.11 9.95
C HIS A 325 -3.90 -25.52 9.10
N PHE A 326 -2.69 -25.44 9.65
CA PHE A 326 -1.50 -25.89 8.97
C PHE A 326 -1.57 -27.39 8.69
N ASP A 327 -1.34 -27.76 7.44
CA ASP A 327 -1.47 -29.10 6.88
C ASP A 327 -0.14 -29.72 6.44
N GLY A 328 0.97 -28.97 6.55
CA GLY A 328 2.30 -29.40 6.13
C GLY A 328 2.87 -28.63 4.94
N ASP A 329 2.12 -27.72 4.31
CA ASP A 329 2.60 -26.95 3.16
C ASP A 329 3.81 -26.04 3.51
N ILE A 330 4.97 -26.37 2.94
CA ILE A 330 6.23 -25.67 3.22
C ILE A 330 6.20 -24.21 2.74
N GLU A 331 5.54 -23.91 1.63
CA GLU A 331 5.47 -22.54 1.10
C GLU A 331 4.59 -21.65 1.96
N ASP A 332 3.47 -22.19 2.46
CA ASP A 332 2.65 -21.47 3.42
C ASP A 332 3.35 -21.30 4.77
N LEU A 333 4.15 -22.30 5.18
CA LEU A 333 4.99 -22.17 6.37
C LEU A 333 6.04 -21.06 6.22
N LYS A 334 6.68 -20.94 5.05
CA LYS A 334 7.61 -19.83 4.76
C LYS A 334 6.91 -18.48 4.80
N LYS A 335 5.75 -18.35 4.14
CA LYS A 335 4.93 -17.11 4.17
C LYS A 335 4.52 -16.75 5.60
N PHE A 336 4.07 -17.74 6.37
CA PHE A 336 3.73 -17.61 7.78
C PHE A 336 4.93 -17.10 8.58
N SER A 337 6.06 -17.79 8.49
CA SER A 337 7.30 -17.50 9.23
C SER A 337 7.82 -16.10 8.93
N LYS A 338 7.86 -15.70 7.65
CA LYS A 338 8.21 -14.33 7.24
C LYS A 338 7.32 -13.29 7.94
N LYS A 339 6.00 -13.49 7.93
CA LYS A 339 5.05 -12.60 8.62
C LYS A 339 5.26 -12.59 10.13
N ARG A 340 5.49 -13.75 10.76
CA ARG A 340 5.74 -13.87 12.21
C ARG A 340 7.02 -13.15 12.63
N LEU A 341 8.12 -13.33 11.87
CA LEU A 341 9.39 -12.66 12.13
C LEU A 341 9.25 -11.14 12.06
N LEU A 342 8.67 -10.61 10.98
CA LEU A 342 8.45 -9.17 10.83
C LEU A 342 7.51 -8.61 11.92
N SER A 343 6.48 -9.37 12.30
CA SER A 343 5.58 -8.98 13.38
C SER A 343 6.30 -8.94 14.73
N MET A 344 7.17 -9.91 15.02
CA MET A 344 8.00 -9.93 16.22
C MET A 344 8.96 -8.74 16.25
N ILE A 345 9.61 -8.41 15.12
CA ILE A 345 10.52 -7.26 15.02
C ILE A 345 9.78 -5.96 15.33
N PHE A 346 8.55 -5.77 14.88
CA PHE A 346 7.84 -4.50 15.09
C PHE A 346 6.92 -4.44 16.31
N ALA A 347 6.67 -5.55 16.99
CA ALA A 347 5.86 -5.56 18.20
C ALA A 347 6.64 -5.12 19.44
N LYS A 348 5.92 -4.92 20.56
CA LYS A 348 6.52 -4.70 21.89
C LYS A 348 7.49 -5.84 22.23
N ALA A 349 8.54 -5.52 22.97
CA ALA A 349 9.58 -6.49 23.36
C ALA A 349 9.04 -7.66 24.24
N ASN A 350 7.87 -7.52 24.85
CA ASN A 350 7.21 -8.59 25.61
C ASN A 350 6.17 -9.38 24.79
N SER A 351 6.00 -9.09 23.51
CA SER A 351 5.09 -9.80 22.60
C SER A 351 5.87 -10.82 21.76
N TYR A 352 5.17 -11.79 21.15
CA TYR A 352 5.80 -12.79 20.25
C TYR A 352 6.92 -13.60 20.93
N THR A 353 6.67 -14.08 22.14
CA THR A 353 7.69 -14.75 22.98
C THR A 353 8.26 -16.02 22.34
N PHE A 354 7.45 -16.78 21.60
CA PHE A 354 7.92 -17.99 20.91
C PHE A 354 8.76 -17.67 19.68
N GLU A 355 8.42 -16.62 18.93
CA GLU A 355 9.25 -16.11 17.85
C GLU A 355 10.57 -15.55 18.36
N GLN A 356 10.57 -14.89 19.52
CA GLN A 356 11.80 -14.42 20.14
C GLN A 356 12.71 -15.57 20.57
N ILE A 357 12.16 -16.69 21.05
CA ILE A 357 12.95 -17.90 21.33
C ILE A 357 13.55 -18.46 20.03
N ALA A 358 12.75 -18.56 18.96
CA ALA A 358 13.19 -19.02 17.64
C ALA A 358 14.28 -18.13 17.02
N PHE A 359 14.10 -16.82 17.06
CA PHE A 359 15.07 -15.87 16.50
C PHE A 359 16.31 -15.74 17.37
N GLY A 360 16.14 -15.70 18.69
CA GLY A 360 17.24 -15.56 19.65
C GLY A 360 18.12 -16.80 19.77
N SER A 361 17.68 -17.97 19.30
CA SER A 361 18.55 -19.14 19.18
C SER A 361 19.55 -19.01 18.04
N MET A 362 19.22 -18.19 17.03
CA MET A 362 20.07 -17.92 15.88
C MET A 362 20.94 -16.68 16.12
N PHE A 363 20.34 -15.59 16.62
CA PHE A 363 20.99 -14.28 16.77
C PHE A 363 20.69 -13.64 18.14
N PRO A 364 21.22 -14.16 19.25
CA PRO A 364 20.86 -13.73 20.60
C PRO A 364 21.20 -12.27 20.90
N LYS A 365 22.36 -11.77 20.45
CA LYS A 365 22.80 -10.39 20.71
C LYS A 365 22.07 -9.41 19.79
N VAL A 366 21.77 -9.80 18.56
CA VAL A 366 20.88 -9.04 17.65
C VAL A 366 19.48 -8.90 18.24
N LEU A 367 18.90 -9.97 18.78
CA LEU A 367 17.60 -9.89 19.45
C LEU A 367 17.62 -8.93 20.65
N LYS A 368 18.67 -9.02 21.47
CA LYS A 368 18.88 -8.11 22.61
C LYS A 368 18.92 -6.66 22.14
N PHE A 369 19.70 -6.35 21.11
CA PHE A 369 19.78 -5.01 20.52
C PHE A 369 18.41 -4.51 20.02
N ILE A 370 17.66 -5.34 19.28
CA ILE A 370 16.31 -5.00 18.82
C ILE A 370 15.38 -4.67 20.00
N ASN A 371 15.44 -5.46 21.07
CA ASN A 371 14.62 -5.25 22.26
C ASN A 371 15.02 -4.00 23.06
N GLU A 372 16.31 -3.70 23.18
CA GLU A 372 16.82 -2.46 23.78
C GLU A 372 16.35 -1.25 22.97
N PHE A 373 16.47 -1.30 21.63
CA PHE A 373 16.00 -0.23 20.75
C PHE A 373 14.50 0.04 20.93
N LYS A 374 13.67 -1.01 20.98
CA LYS A 374 12.21 -0.88 21.20
C LYS A 374 11.85 -0.20 22.52
N ASN A 375 12.69 -0.39 23.53
CA ASN A 375 12.45 0.08 24.90
C ASN A 375 13.10 1.45 25.16
N ALA A 376 14.01 1.91 24.29
CA ALA A 376 14.74 3.17 24.44
C ALA A 376 13.80 4.36 24.73
N CYS A 377 14.07 5.01 25.86
CA CYS A 377 13.43 6.25 26.27
C CYS A 377 14.02 7.41 25.47
N LEU A 378 13.22 8.45 25.27
CA LEU A 378 13.74 9.71 24.77
C LEU A 378 13.25 10.79 25.72
N ASN A 379 14.17 11.35 26.51
CA ASN A 379 13.84 12.29 27.57
C ASN A 379 13.98 13.76 27.12
N LYS A 380 13.96 14.05 25.82
CA LYS A 380 14.17 15.42 25.31
C LYS A 380 12.90 16.03 24.72
N GLU A 381 12.69 17.30 25.05
CA GLU A 381 11.55 18.12 24.64
C GLU A 381 11.48 18.36 23.12
N ASP A 382 12.60 18.18 22.40
CA ASP A 382 12.77 18.52 20.98
C ASP A 382 12.24 17.51 19.95
N ILE A 383 11.55 16.45 20.39
CA ILE A 383 11.11 15.39 19.47
C ILE A 383 9.70 15.71 18.95
N LYS A 384 9.62 16.01 17.64
CA LYS A 384 8.36 16.27 16.92
C LYS A 384 7.33 15.13 17.01
N ILE A 385 7.77 13.92 17.36
CA ILE A 385 6.92 12.73 17.53
C ILE A 385 6.84 12.36 19.02
N LYS A 386 5.83 12.90 19.72
CA LYS A 386 5.50 12.47 21.08
C LYS A 386 4.75 11.13 21.02
N LEU A 387 5.47 10.01 21.15
CA LEU A 387 4.86 8.69 21.32
C LEU A 387 4.67 8.39 22.81
N GLU A 388 3.47 7.91 23.16
CA GLU A 388 3.22 7.36 24.48
C GLU A 388 4.14 6.18 24.79
N HIS A 389 4.36 5.89 26.08
CA HIS A 389 5.14 4.74 26.53
C HIS A 389 4.69 3.43 25.86
N SER A 390 3.37 3.24 25.72
CA SER A 390 2.74 2.07 25.10
C SER A 390 3.10 1.90 23.61
N GLN A 391 3.59 2.96 22.95
CA GLN A 391 3.85 3.03 21.52
C GLN A 391 5.33 3.10 21.15
N ARG A 392 6.25 3.08 22.12
CA ARG A 392 7.70 3.23 21.90
C ARG A 392 8.27 2.25 20.87
N HIS A 393 7.78 1.02 20.85
CA HIS A 393 8.17 0.00 19.86
C HIS A 393 7.97 0.44 18.40
N LYS A 394 7.00 1.32 18.12
CA LYS A 394 6.74 1.84 16.76
C LYS A 394 7.91 2.66 16.20
N LYS A 395 8.80 3.17 17.06
CA LYS A 395 9.99 3.91 16.62
C LYS A 395 10.89 3.07 15.72
N LEU A 396 11.01 1.78 16.00
CA LEU A 396 11.82 0.87 15.19
C LEU A 396 11.25 0.74 13.77
N SER A 397 9.93 0.64 13.63
CA SER A 397 9.30 0.58 12.30
C SER A 397 9.40 1.91 11.57
N TYR A 398 9.19 3.03 12.27
CA TYR A 398 9.36 4.36 11.68
C TYR A 398 10.79 4.55 11.19
N PHE A 399 11.78 4.18 12.00
CA PHE A 399 13.17 4.20 11.62
C PHE A 399 13.46 3.39 10.35
N CYS A 400 13.11 2.10 10.34
CA CYS A 400 13.40 1.22 9.21
C CYS A 400 12.76 1.75 7.91
N PHE A 401 11.50 2.18 7.98
CA PHE A 401 10.78 2.67 6.80
C PHE A 401 11.30 4.03 6.33
N GLN A 402 11.67 4.93 7.25
CA GLN A 402 12.27 6.21 6.89
C GLN A 402 13.67 6.01 6.29
N PHE A 403 14.46 5.06 6.80
CA PHE A 403 15.78 4.73 6.25
C PHE A 403 15.64 4.18 4.83
N GLU A 404 14.75 3.22 4.66
CA GLU A 404 14.40 2.68 3.35
C GLU A 404 13.95 3.79 2.39
N ALA A 405 12.99 4.63 2.78
CA ALA A 405 12.50 5.71 1.94
C ALA A 405 13.60 6.73 1.57
N LYS A 406 14.50 7.04 2.51
CA LYS A 406 15.62 7.94 2.25
C LYS A 406 16.57 7.38 1.19
N ILE A 407 16.95 6.13 1.33
CA ILE A 407 17.88 5.50 0.38
C ILE A 407 17.18 5.27 -0.97
N MET A 408 16.02 4.61 -0.95
CA MET A 408 15.32 4.23 -2.18
C MET A 408 14.79 5.42 -2.97
N ILE A 409 14.14 6.36 -2.29
CA ILE A 409 13.44 7.46 -2.97
C ILE A 409 14.37 8.64 -3.16
N ASP A 410 14.95 9.15 -2.07
CA ASP A 410 15.68 10.41 -2.10
C ASP A 410 17.05 10.32 -2.76
N LYS A 411 17.73 9.18 -2.63
CA LYS A 411 19.07 8.96 -3.19
C LYS A 411 18.99 8.19 -4.50
N ILE A 412 18.44 6.98 -4.49
CA ILE A 412 18.52 6.08 -5.65
C ILE A 412 17.57 6.51 -6.77
N ALA A 413 16.26 6.58 -6.52
CA ALA A 413 15.27 6.93 -7.56
C ALA A 413 15.51 8.32 -8.15
N ARG A 414 15.92 9.29 -7.31
CA ARG A 414 16.29 10.64 -7.76
C ARG A 414 17.54 10.64 -8.63
N ALA A 415 18.56 9.85 -8.27
CA ALA A 415 19.77 9.74 -9.06
C ALA A 415 19.50 9.04 -10.40
N PHE A 416 18.66 8.00 -10.42
CA PHE A 416 18.23 7.30 -11.63
C PHE A 416 17.46 8.24 -12.57
N ASP A 417 16.52 9.03 -12.03
CA ASP A 417 15.82 10.05 -12.79
C ASP A 417 16.77 11.06 -13.44
N LYS A 418 17.77 11.54 -12.67
CA LYS A 418 18.79 12.47 -13.15
C LYS A 418 19.65 11.84 -14.24
N TYR A 419 20.06 10.58 -14.06
CA TYR A 419 20.86 9.81 -15.02
C TYR A 419 20.15 9.73 -16.39
N HIS A 420 18.85 9.46 -16.39
CA HIS A 420 18.03 9.44 -17.62
C HIS A 420 17.48 10.81 -18.05
N LYS A 421 17.91 11.91 -17.43
CA LYS A 421 17.42 13.27 -17.71
C LYS A 421 15.88 13.36 -17.65
N GLY A 422 15.27 12.55 -16.80
CA GLY A 422 13.82 12.49 -16.62
C GLY A 422 13.00 11.83 -17.70
N LYS A 423 13.63 11.10 -18.63
CA LYS A 423 12.93 10.44 -19.74
C LYS A 423 12.36 9.07 -19.38
N VAL A 424 13.02 8.35 -18.47
CA VAL A 424 12.59 7.03 -18.01
C VAL A 424 11.68 7.21 -16.79
N PRO A 425 10.47 6.62 -16.77
CA PRO A 425 9.58 6.74 -15.63
C PRO A 425 10.13 5.99 -14.42
N ILE A 426 10.07 6.64 -13.26
CA ILE A 426 10.35 6.00 -11.99
C ILE A 426 9.17 6.23 -11.03
N PHE A 427 8.65 5.14 -10.47
CA PHE A 427 7.66 5.16 -9.42
C PHE A 427 8.16 4.39 -8.21
N THR A 428 7.48 4.55 -7.08
CA THR A 428 7.84 3.91 -5.81
C THR A 428 6.69 3.03 -5.34
N LEU A 429 7.00 1.87 -4.78
CA LEU A 429 6.07 1.00 -4.07
C LEU A 429 6.76 0.47 -2.83
N HIS A 430 6.63 1.19 -1.71
CA HIS A 430 7.28 0.80 -0.45
C HIS A 430 8.80 0.59 -0.65
N ASP A 431 9.27 -0.65 -0.49
CA ASP A 431 10.64 -1.16 -0.64
C ASP A 431 11.06 -1.41 -2.09
N CYS A 432 10.22 -1.07 -3.06
CA CYS A 432 10.44 -1.31 -4.49
C CYS A 432 10.48 -0.01 -5.30
N LEU A 433 11.30 0.00 -6.35
CA LEU A 433 11.24 0.97 -7.45
C LEU A 433 10.62 0.35 -8.70
N ILE A 434 9.76 1.12 -9.38
CA ILE A 434 8.99 0.65 -10.54
C ILE A 434 9.39 1.46 -11.76
N THR A 435 9.68 0.76 -12.85
CA THR A 435 9.93 1.37 -14.16
C THR A 435 9.33 0.51 -15.27
N ARG A 436 9.58 0.88 -16.52
CA ARG A 436 9.22 0.10 -17.71
C ARG A 436 10.00 -1.20 -17.77
N VAL A 437 9.40 -2.28 -18.26
CA VAL A 437 10.05 -3.60 -18.31
C VAL A 437 11.41 -3.57 -19.01
N SER A 438 11.56 -2.78 -20.07
CA SER A 438 12.79 -2.63 -20.85
C SER A 438 13.94 -1.97 -20.09
N HIS A 439 13.68 -1.35 -18.94
CA HIS A 439 14.69 -0.68 -18.10
C HIS A 439 14.89 -1.39 -16.75
N LEU A 440 14.30 -2.57 -16.52
CA LEU A 440 14.36 -3.24 -15.21
C LEU A 440 15.76 -3.72 -14.84
N GLU A 441 16.47 -4.35 -15.78
CA GLU A 441 17.84 -4.82 -15.54
C GLU A 441 18.77 -3.62 -15.26
N GLU A 442 18.68 -2.57 -16.09
CA GLU A 442 19.43 -1.33 -15.88
C GLU A 442 19.12 -0.69 -14.52
N LEU A 443 17.84 -0.64 -14.13
CA LEU A 443 17.45 -0.13 -12.82
C LEU A 443 18.01 -0.98 -11.69
N LYS A 444 17.98 -2.31 -11.80
CA LYS A 444 18.54 -3.23 -10.81
C LYS A 444 20.06 -3.00 -10.65
N ASP A 445 20.80 -2.94 -11.74
CA ASP A 445 22.25 -2.75 -11.70
C ASP A 445 22.62 -1.36 -11.17
N PHE A 446 21.84 -0.33 -11.55
CA PHE A 446 21.98 1.01 -11.00
C PHE A 446 21.71 1.06 -9.50
N MET A 447 20.65 0.38 -9.04
CA MET A 447 20.32 0.26 -7.62
C MET A 447 21.45 -0.43 -6.86
N GLU A 448 21.96 -1.56 -7.37
CA GLU A 448 23.05 -2.32 -6.77
C GLU A 448 24.32 -1.47 -6.61
N MET A 449 24.74 -0.80 -7.69
CA MET A 449 25.85 0.16 -7.67
C MET A 449 25.62 1.27 -6.63
N LYS A 450 24.42 1.87 -6.61
CA LYS A 450 24.13 2.94 -5.65
C LYS A 450 24.06 2.48 -4.21
N PHE A 451 23.62 1.26 -3.93
CA PHE A 451 23.67 0.72 -2.58
C PHE A 451 25.12 0.51 -2.13
N VAL A 452 26.00 0.01 -2.99
CA VAL A 452 27.44 -0.10 -2.67
C VAL A 452 28.05 1.28 -2.44
N GLU A 453 27.77 2.26 -3.30
CA GLU A 453 28.25 3.63 -3.15
C GLU A 453 27.79 4.28 -1.82
N LEU A 454 26.54 4.03 -1.42
CA LEU A 454 25.95 4.69 -0.26
C LEU A 454 26.19 3.94 1.05
N LEU A 455 26.25 2.60 1.04
CA LEU A 455 26.21 1.76 2.24
C LEU A 455 27.31 0.69 2.26
N ASP A 456 28.27 0.74 1.34
CA ASP A 456 29.37 -0.21 1.12
C ASP A 456 28.95 -1.63 0.72
N ILE A 457 27.67 -1.98 0.90
CA ILE A 457 27.12 -3.32 0.70
C ILE A 457 25.73 -3.22 0.07
N ALA A 458 25.51 -3.88 -1.06
CA ALA A 458 24.20 -3.98 -1.68
C ALA A 458 23.30 -5.01 -0.98
N PRO A 459 21.99 -4.73 -0.83
CA PRO A 459 21.03 -5.76 -0.48
C PRO A 459 20.81 -6.69 -1.67
N ASN A 460 20.15 -7.83 -1.43
CA ASN A 460 19.70 -8.63 -2.54
C ASN A 460 18.46 -8.01 -3.22
N LEU A 461 18.60 -7.76 -4.52
CA LEU A 461 17.56 -7.20 -5.38
C LEU A 461 16.91 -8.27 -6.25
N THR A 462 15.60 -8.15 -6.45
CA THR A 462 14.81 -9.04 -7.30
C THR A 462 13.99 -8.25 -8.29
N ILE A 463 13.94 -8.73 -9.53
CA ILE A 463 13.08 -8.18 -10.57
C ILE A 463 11.76 -8.96 -10.59
N GLU A 464 10.65 -8.24 -10.58
CA GLU A 464 9.32 -8.79 -10.87
C GLU A 464 8.74 -8.09 -12.10
N LYS A 465 8.54 -8.84 -13.19
CA LYS A 465 7.87 -8.35 -14.39
C LYS A 465 6.35 -8.49 -14.26
N SER A 466 5.60 -7.69 -15.02
CA SER A 466 4.15 -7.93 -15.16
C SER A 466 3.92 -9.31 -15.77
N LEU A 467 3.05 -10.11 -15.16
CA LEU A 467 2.65 -11.43 -15.68
C LEU A 467 1.96 -11.36 -17.05
N LEU A 468 1.48 -10.18 -17.45
CA LEU A 468 0.86 -9.97 -18.77
C LEU A 468 1.87 -9.63 -19.86
N HIS A 469 3.14 -9.35 -19.48
CA HIS A 469 4.16 -8.94 -20.43
C HIS A 469 4.47 -10.04 -21.44
N ASP A 470 4.75 -11.25 -20.95
CA ASP A 470 5.15 -12.37 -21.81
C ASP A 470 3.97 -12.81 -22.70
N SER A 471 2.76 -12.91 -22.13
CA SER A 471 1.55 -13.21 -22.91
C SER A 471 1.20 -12.16 -23.97
N TYR A 472 1.59 -10.89 -23.75
CA TYR A 472 1.37 -9.83 -24.72
C TYR A 472 2.38 -9.90 -25.87
N LEU A 473 3.65 -10.18 -25.57
CA LEU A 473 4.68 -10.38 -26.60
C LEU A 473 4.41 -11.59 -27.49
N GLU A 474 3.73 -12.62 -26.98
CA GLU A 474 3.32 -13.79 -27.78
C GLU A 474 2.10 -13.50 -28.68
N ALA A 475 1.30 -12.49 -28.36
CA ALA A 475 0.07 -12.14 -29.07
C ALA A 475 0.24 -11.04 -30.14
N VAL A 476 1.39 -10.35 -30.14
CA VAL A 476 1.78 -9.30 -31.09
C VAL A 476 2.84 -9.85 -32.03
#